data_AF-A0A7R9TCB4-F1
#
_entry.id   AF-A0A7R9TCB4-F1
#
_cell.length_a   1.000
_cell.length_b   1.000
_cell.length_c   1.000
_cell.angle_alpha   90.00
_cell.angle_beta   90.00
_cell.angle_gamma   90.00
#
_symmetry.space_group_name_H-M   'P 1'
#
loop_
_entity.id
_entity.type
_entity.pdbx_description
1 polymer ?
#
loop_
_entity_poly.entity_id
_entity_poly.type
_entity_poly.pdbx_seq_one_letter_code
_entity_poly.pdbx_strand_id
1 'polypeptide(L)'
;ATSVQSMGELLRDCRACVCCLGHNLSFEGIYGPSARLVADAAALVCDAAAGVGVSASASAVATSDVEPFRLVLLSSAGVDNPDGSERALRSPGERAFLMALAALLPPQADNVEAARVVADASGSCAAIERVIVRPDDLLEGVGDAYVASPTLLNGIFDAKETHIEAVG
;
A
#
# COMPACT_ATOMS: atom_id res chain seq x y z
N ALA A 1 -9.43 16.76 -8.02
CA ALA A 1 -9.28 15.53 -7.21
C ALA A 1 -10.42 14.58 -7.57
N THR A 2 -10.15 13.28 -7.66
CA THR A 2 -11.15 12.24 -7.95
C THR A 2 -12.11 12.09 -6.77
N SER A 3 -13.41 11.98 -7.01
CA SER A 3 -14.41 11.77 -5.95
C SER A 3 -14.58 10.29 -5.61
N VAL A 4 -15.08 9.99 -4.40
CA VAL A 4 -15.42 8.62 -3.96
C VAL A 4 -16.40 7.95 -4.93
N GLN A 5 -17.38 8.69 -5.45
CA GLN A 5 -18.35 8.19 -6.42
C GLN A 5 -17.68 7.79 -7.74
N SER A 6 -16.80 8.64 -8.27
CA SER A 6 -16.09 8.36 -9.52
C SER A 6 -15.16 7.16 -9.37
N MET A 7 -14.47 7.06 -8.22
CA MET A 7 -13.65 5.88 -7.91
C MET A 7 -14.52 4.62 -7.80
N GLY A 8 -15.68 4.72 -7.16
CA GLY A 8 -16.63 3.62 -7.03
C GLY A 8 -17.13 3.09 -8.38
N GLU A 9 -17.33 3.97 -9.36
CA GLU A 9 -17.68 3.56 -10.72
C GLU A 9 -16.57 2.77 -11.40
N LEU A 10 -15.30 3.14 -11.20
CA LEU A 10 -14.15 2.41 -11.71
C LEU A 10 -13.98 1.04 -11.04
N LEU A 11 -14.36 0.92 -9.77
CA LEU A 11 -14.23 -0.31 -8.99
C LEU A 11 -15.41 -1.28 -9.14
N ARG A 12 -16.50 -0.89 -9.79
CA ARG A 12 -17.78 -1.62 -9.80
C ARG A 12 -17.67 -3.09 -10.24
N ASP A 13 -16.87 -3.35 -11.26
CA ASP A 13 -16.64 -4.70 -11.82
C ASP A 13 -15.27 -5.28 -11.40
N CYS A 14 -14.59 -4.62 -10.46
CA CYS A 14 -13.30 -5.05 -9.95
C CYS A 14 -13.46 -5.85 -8.67
N ARG A 15 -12.66 -6.92 -8.57
CA ARG A 15 -12.55 -7.73 -7.36
C ARG A 15 -11.42 -7.27 -6.43
N ALA A 16 -10.43 -6.60 -7.00
CA ALA A 16 -9.26 -6.13 -6.28
C ALA A 16 -8.74 -4.83 -6.88
N CYS A 17 -8.03 -4.05 -6.06
CA CYS A 17 -7.20 -2.94 -6.48
C CYS A 17 -5.76 -3.19 -6.03
N VAL A 18 -4.80 -2.97 -6.93
CA VAL A 18 -3.38 -2.97 -6.63
C VAL A 18 -2.88 -1.53 -6.73
N CYS A 19 -2.54 -0.93 -5.60
CA CYS A 19 -2.03 0.43 -5.52
C CYS A 19 -0.49 0.41 -5.50
N CYS A 20 0.10 0.70 -6.66
CA CYS A 20 1.55 0.86 -6.83
C CYS A 20 1.96 2.33 -6.95
N LEU A 21 1.19 3.24 -6.37
CA LEU A 21 1.49 4.67 -6.42
C LEU A 21 2.76 5.00 -5.62
N GLY A 22 3.51 5.95 -6.14
CA GLY A 22 4.72 6.46 -5.50
C GLY A 22 5.03 7.86 -6.00
N HIS A 23 5.83 8.58 -5.23
CA HIS A 23 6.31 9.89 -5.63
C HIS A 23 7.44 9.76 -6.65
N ASN A 24 7.45 10.62 -7.66
CA ASN A 24 8.57 10.74 -8.58
C ASN A 24 9.79 11.31 -7.86
N LEU A 25 10.98 10.76 -8.12
CA LEU A 25 12.27 11.19 -7.54
C LEU A 25 12.81 12.49 -8.16
N SER A 26 11.94 13.46 -8.38
CA SER A 26 12.29 14.83 -8.76
C SER A 26 11.98 15.78 -7.60
N PHE A 27 12.62 16.94 -7.55
CA PHE A 27 12.33 17.92 -6.50
C PHE A 27 10.85 18.29 -6.43
N GLU A 28 10.20 18.47 -7.58
CA GLU A 28 8.76 18.72 -7.67
C GLU A 28 7.94 17.48 -7.30
N GLY A 29 8.35 16.27 -7.67
CA GLY A 29 7.63 15.05 -7.25
C GLY A 29 7.69 14.79 -5.74
N ILE A 30 8.79 15.19 -5.09
CA ILE A 30 9.02 15.00 -3.65
C ILE A 30 8.36 16.12 -2.83
N TYR A 31 8.51 17.37 -3.25
CA TYR A 31 8.10 18.56 -2.46
C TYR A 31 6.97 19.38 -3.08
N GLY A 32 6.52 19.00 -4.27
CA GLY A 32 5.42 19.65 -4.96
C GLY A 32 4.04 19.30 -4.38
N PRO A 33 2.98 19.63 -5.11
CA PRO A 33 1.62 19.43 -4.63
C PRO A 33 1.31 17.92 -4.51
N SER A 34 0.57 17.56 -3.46
CA SER A 34 0.20 16.17 -3.09
C SER A 34 1.26 15.43 -2.25
N ALA A 35 1.64 16.04 -1.13
CA ALA A 35 2.49 15.40 -0.12
C ALA A 35 1.92 14.11 0.48
N ARG A 36 0.64 13.78 0.20
CA ARG A 36 -0.11 12.62 0.72
C ARG A 36 -0.72 11.74 -0.38
N LEU A 37 -0.06 11.67 -1.54
CA LEU A 37 -0.54 11.00 -2.74
C LEU A 37 -1.03 9.57 -2.48
N VAL A 38 -0.20 8.75 -1.83
CA VAL A 38 -0.44 7.32 -1.62
C VAL A 38 -1.49 7.11 -0.54
N ALA A 39 -1.40 7.83 0.58
CA ALA A 39 -2.36 7.70 1.66
C ALA A 39 -3.77 8.13 1.26
N ASP A 40 -3.89 9.26 0.55
CA ASP A 40 -5.18 9.78 0.10
C ASP A 40 -5.79 8.85 -0.97
N ALA A 41 -4.97 8.28 -1.85
CA ALA A 41 -5.45 7.30 -2.83
C ALA A 41 -5.93 5.99 -2.18
N ALA A 42 -5.19 5.48 -1.19
CA ALA A 42 -5.60 4.28 -0.45
C ALA A 42 -6.93 4.52 0.31
N ALA A 43 -7.06 5.67 0.98
CA ALA A 43 -8.30 6.06 1.64
C ALA A 43 -9.47 6.15 0.65
N LEU A 44 -9.25 6.82 -0.49
CA LEU A 44 -10.26 6.97 -1.54
C LEU A 44 -10.75 5.62 -2.08
N VAL A 45 -9.84 4.67 -2.29
CA VAL A 45 -10.18 3.31 -2.75
C VAL A 45 -10.97 2.57 -1.67
N CYS A 46 -10.55 2.64 -0.41
CA CYS A 46 -11.28 2.01 0.70
C CYS A 46 -12.68 2.59 0.86
N ASP A 47 -12.83 3.93 0.83
CA ASP A 47 -14.12 4.62 0.92
C ASP A 47 -15.05 4.22 -0.24
N ALA A 48 -14.50 4.17 -1.46
CA ALA A 48 -15.26 3.80 -2.65
C ALA A 48 -15.70 2.33 -2.61
N ALA A 49 -14.80 1.42 -2.25
CA ALA A 49 -15.09 -0.01 -2.15
C ALA A 49 -16.14 -0.29 -1.05
N ALA A 50 -16.03 0.37 0.11
CA ALA A 50 -16.99 0.27 1.19
C ALA A 50 -18.38 0.84 0.81
N GLY A 51 -18.41 1.98 0.10
CA GLY A 51 -19.64 2.69 -0.25
C GLY A 51 -20.44 2.11 -1.42
N VAL A 52 -19.76 1.51 -2.40
CA VAL A 52 -20.44 0.87 -3.56
C VAL A 52 -21.04 -0.49 -3.18
N GLY A 53 -20.71 -1.02 -2.00
CA GLY A 53 -21.07 -2.38 -1.64
C GLY A 53 -20.57 -3.32 -2.71
N VAL A 54 -19.28 -3.24 -3.07
CA VAL A 54 -18.61 -4.08 -4.08
C VAL A 54 -18.59 -5.51 -3.56
N SER A 55 -19.78 -6.07 -3.70
CA SER A 55 -20.34 -7.35 -3.33
C SER A 55 -21.42 -7.72 -4.38
N ALA A 56 -21.48 -7.02 -5.51
CA ALA A 56 -22.54 -7.20 -6.49
C ALA A 56 -22.04 -6.99 -7.92
N SER A 57 -21.15 -7.88 -8.38
CA SER A 57 -21.27 -8.35 -9.76
C SER A 57 -22.02 -9.67 -9.74
N ALA A 58 -23.35 -9.54 -9.69
CA ALA A 58 -24.28 -10.63 -9.88
C ALA A 58 -24.37 -10.95 -11.37
N SER A 59 -23.56 -11.89 -11.85
CA SER A 59 -23.95 -12.72 -12.99
C SER A 59 -24.79 -13.89 -12.47
N ALA A 60 -26.08 -13.63 -12.27
CA ALA A 60 -27.18 -14.60 -12.31
C ALA A 60 -26.90 -16.06 -11.88
N VAL A 61 -26.44 -16.31 -10.66
CA VAL A 61 -26.77 -17.52 -9.91
C VAL A 61 -26.81 -17.12 -8.43
N ALA A 62 -27.92 -17.41 -7.75
CA ALA A 62 -28.04 -17.26 -6.32
C ALA A 62 -27.12 -18.27 -5.61
N THR A 63 -25.85 -17.92 -5.45
CA THR A 63 -24.92 -18.57 -4.53
C THR A 63 -24.43 -17.52 -3.55
N SER A 64 -24.69 -17.81 -2.29
CA SER A 64 -24.52 -17.00 -1.09
C SER A 64 -23.06 -16.74 -0.69
N ASP A 65 -22.17 -16.49 -1.64
CA ASP A 65 -20.75 -16.27 -1.41
C ASP A 65 -20.30 -15.02 -2.15
N VAL A 66 -20.69 -13.86 -1.63
CA VAL A 66 -20.04 -12.65 -2.07
C VAL A 66 -18.69 -12.55 -1.37
N GLU A 67 -17.65 -12.83 -2.13
CA GLU A 67 -16.30 -12.62 -1.68
C GLU A 67 -15.98 -11.10 -1.52
N PRO A 68 -15.29 -10.69 -0.45
CA PRO A 68 -14.97 -9.28 -0.18
C PRO A 68 -14.02 -8.68 -1.24
N PHE A 69 -14.07 -7.36 -1.39
CA PHE A 69 -13.12 -6.59 -2.19
C PHE A 69 -11.72 -6.65 -1.57
N ARG A 70 -10.66 -6.64 -2.41
CA ARG A 70 -9.26 -6.75 -1.98
C ARG A 70 -8.45 -5.51 -2.32
N LEU A 71 -7.67 -5.01 -1.37
CA LEU A 71 -6.67 -3.97 -1.60
C LEU A 71 -5.26 -4.50 -1.36
N VAL A 72 -4.41 -4.38 -2.37
CA VAL A 72 -2.96 -4.62 -2.28
C VAL A 72 -2.28 -3.26 -2.34
N LEU A 73 -1.65 -2.81 -1.25
CA LEU A 73 -0.85 -1.59 -1.23
C LEU A 73 0.63 -1.94 -1.36
N LEU A 74 1.29 -1.45 -2.40
CA LEU A 74 2.75 -1.46 -2.47
C LEU A 74 3.29 -0.32 -1.58
N SER A 75 4.14 -0.68 -0.64
CA SER A 75 4.81 0.22 0.29
C SER A 75 6.34 0.05 0.14
N SER A 76 7.09 0.10 1.23
CA SER A 76 8.55 -0.04 1.22
C SER A 76 9.04 -0.80 2.45
N ALA A 77 10.18 -1.50 2.31
CA ALA A 77 10.94 -2.05 3.43
C ALA A 77 11.32 -1.01 4.50
N GLY A 78 11.29 0.28 4.18
CA GLY A 78 11.46 1.38 5.13
C GLY A 78 10.23 1.67 6.03
N VAL A 79 9.14 0.90 5.90
CA VAL A 79 7.91 1.08 6.68
C VAL A 79 7.69 -0.08 7.65
N ASP A 80 7.57 0.23 8.94
CA ASP A 80 7.20 -0.72 10.00
C ASP A 80 5.73 -1.14 9.88
N ASN A 81 5.40 -2.35 10.33
CA ASN A 81 4.01 -2.69 10.65
C ASN A 81 3.44 -1.66 11.65
N PRO A 82 2.27 -1.05 11.36
CA PRO A 82 1.69 -0.02 12.22
C PRO A 82 1.33 -0.47 13.64
N ASP A 83 1.18 -1.78 13.86
CA ASP A 83 0.96 -2.36 15.19
C ASP A 83 2.21 -2.35 16.09
N GLY A 84 3.36 -1.93 15.54
CA GLY A 84 4.63 -1.83 16.26
C GLY A 84 5.32 -3.17 16.52
N SER A 85 4.81 -4.29 15.99
CA SER A 85 5.34 -5.64 16.17
C SER A 85 6.81 -5.78 15.76
N GLU A 86 7.25 -4.96 14.80
CA GLU A 86 8.59 -5.05 14.20
C GLU A 86 9.58 -4.04 14.76
N ARG A 87 9.15 -3.14 15.64
CA ARG A 87 10.01 -2.07 16.17
C ARG A 87 11.23 -2.62 16.91
N ALA A 88 11.11 -3.80 17.51
CA ALA A 88 12.21 -4.47 18.20
C ALA A 88 13.21 -5.16 17.25
N LEU A 89 12.82 -5.41 15.99
CA LEU A 89 13.66 -6.04 14.98
C LEU A 89 14.67 -5.05 14.36
N ARG A 90 14.34 -3.74 14.36
CA ARG A 90 15.23 -2.70 13.86
C ARG A 90 16.20 -2.19 14.91
N SER A 91 17.43 -1.94 14.49
CA SER A 91 18.42 -1.29 15.35
C SER A 91 17.97 0.15 15.74
N PRO A 92 18.39 0.68 16.90
CA PRO A 92 18.07 2.06 17.27
C PRO A 92 18.53 3.10 16.24
N GLY A 93 19.67 2.88 15.59
CA GLY A 93 20.21 3.76 14.56
C GLY A 93 19.35 3.76 13.29
N GLU A 94 18.90 2.58 12.86
CA GLU A 94 17.99 2.44 11.73
C GLU A 94 16.65 3.13 11.99
N ARG A 95 16.09 2.95 13.19
CA ARG A 95 14.85 3.64 13.60
C ARG A 95 15.01 5.16 13.57
N ALA A 96 16.13 5.68 14.07
CA ALA A 96 16.42 7.11 14.02
C ALA A 96 16.53 7.62 12.58
N PHE A 97 17.18 6.85 11.70
CA PHE A 97 17.31 7.17 10.28
C PHE A 97 15.94 7.22 9.58
N LEU A 98 15.09 6.21 9.76
CA LEU A 98 13.75 6.18 9.17
C LEU A 98 12.86 7.32 9.68
N MET A 99 12.96 7.68 10.97
CA MET A 99 12.26 8.86 11.51
C MET A 99 12.76 10.15 10.87
N ALA A 100 14.07 10.30 10.66
CA ALA A 100 14.62 11.47 9.98
C ALA A 100 14.13 11.55 8.52
N LEU A 101 14.15 10.43 7.79
CA LEU A 101 13.60 10.37 6.43
C LEU A 101 12.13 10.77 6.40
N ALA A 102 11.30 10.24 7.31
CA ALA A 102 9.89 10.63 7.40
C ALA A 102 9.69 12.11 7.75
N ALA A 103 10.62 12.74 8.47
CA ALA A 103 10.54 14.18 8.75
C ALA A 103 10.99 15.06 7.58
N LEU A 104 11.94 14.58 6.77
CA LEU A 104 12.61 15.37 5.71
C LEU A 104 12.03 15.12 4.31
N LEU A 105 11.50 13.93 4.07
CA LEU A 105 11.03 13.45 2.78
C LEU A 105 9.52 13.15 2.88
N PRO A 106 8.67 14.02 2.30
CA PRO A 106 7.22 13.77 2.21
C PRO A 106 6.87 12.36 1.68
N PRO A 107 7.57 11.79 0.68
CA PRO A 107 7.29 10.42 0.22
C PRO A 107 7.39 9.35 1.31
N GLN A 108 8.36 9.46 2.22
CA GLN A 108 8.51 8.49 3.31
C GLN A 108 7.40 8.67 4.34
N ALA A 109 7.06 9.91 4.68
CA ALA A 109 5.94 10.21 5.58
C ALA A 109 4.61 9.69 5.03
N ASP A 110 4.41 9.86 3.72
CA ASP A 110 3.20 9.42 3.03
C ASP A 110 3.08 7.90 3.02
N ASN A 111 4.15 7.16 2.67
CA ASN A 111 4.16 5.70 2.72
C ASN A 111 3.88 5.15 4.13
N VAL A 112 4.44 5.78 5.17
CA VAL A 112 4.15 5.42 6.57
C VAL A 112 2.67 5.63 6.88
N GLU A 113 2.08 6.75 6.45
CA GLU A 113 0.68 7.02 6.74
C GLU A 113 -0.28 6.18 5.89
N ALA A 114 0.06 5.90 4.62
CA ALA A 114 -0.71 4.97 3.79
C ALA A 114 -0.81 3.60 4.44
N ALA A 115 0.30 3.10 5.02
CA ALA A 115 0.30 1.88 5.80
C ALA A 115 -0.62 1.98 7.03
N ARG A 116 -0.67 3.12 7.73
CA ARG A 116 -1.60 3.32 8.86
C ARG A 116 -3.06 3.34 8.42
N VAL A 117 -3.39 4.07 7.36
CA VAL A 117 -4.75 4.15 6.79
C VAL A 117 -5.23 2.76 6.42
N VAL A 118 -4.41 1.99 5.70
CA VAL A 118 -4.75 0.61 5.35
C VAL A 118 -4.81 -0.26 6.60
N ALA A 119 -3.90 -0.09 7.57
CA ALA A 119 -3.87 -0.89 8.80
C ALA A 119 -5.02 -0.62 9.77
N ASP A 120 -5.71 0.51 9.67
CA ASP A 120 -6.74 0.93 10.62
C ASP A 120 -7.97 0.01 10.59
N ALA A 121 -8.22 -0.66 11.72
CA ALA A 121 -9.37 -1.55 11.90
C ALA A 121 -10.68 -0.81 12.20
N SER A 122 -10.64 0.50 12.46
CA SER A 122 -11.82 1.34 12.68
C SER A 122 -12.18 2.18 11.44
N GLY A 123 -11.31 2.23 10.43
CA GLY A 123 -11.49 3.02 9.22
C GLY A 123 -12.21 2.26 8.10
N SER A 124 -12.41 2.93 6.96
CA SER A 124 -13.11 2.37 5.79
C SER A 124 -12.43 1.13 5.22
N CYS A 125 -11.11 0.99 5.39
CA CYS A 125 -10.37 -0.19 4.96
C CYS A 125 -10.70 -1.44 5.80
N ALA A 126 -11.38 -1.32 6.95
CA ALA A 126 -11.80 -2.46 7.77
C ALA A 126 -12.90 -3.31 7.11
N ALA A 127 -13.64 -2.75 6.16
CA ALA A 127 -14.71 -3.45 5.43
C ALA A 127 -14.20 -4.32 4.27
N ILE A 128 -12.89 -4.30 3.97
CA ILE A 128 -12.29 -4.98 2.83
C ILE A 128 -11.11 -5.87 3.25
N GLU A 129 -10.78 -6.85 2.41
CA GLU A 129 -9.52 -7.59 2.54
C GLU A 129 -8.36 -6.71 2.12
N ARG A 130 -7.26 -6.77 2.87
CA ARG A 130 -6.14 -5.84 2.68
C ARG A 130 -4.80 -6.48 2.99
N VAL A 131 -3.81 -6.13 2.17
CA VAL A 131 -2.42 -6.52 2.36
C VAL A 131 -1.50 -5.37 1.98
N ILE A 132 -0.43 -5.20 2.75
CA ILE A 132 0.64 -4.24 2.46
C ILE A 132 1.86 -5.03 2.05
N VAL A 133 2.34 -4.80 0.83
CA VAL A 133 3.52 -5.45 0.26
C VAL A 133 4.70 -4.49 0.39
N ARG A 134 5.80 -4.95 0.97
CA ARG A 134 7.01 -4.15 1.22
C ARG A 134 8.17 -4.80 0.48
N PRO A 135 8.37 -4.50 -0.82
CA PRO A 135 9.55 -4.96 -1.52
C PRO A 135 10.79 -4.30 -0.90
N ASP A 136 11.93 -4.97 -1.09
CA ASP A 136 13.24 -4.34 -0.93
C ASP A 136 13.58 -3.57 -2.21
N ASP A 137 14.82 -3.64 -2.70
CA ASP A 137 15.24 -2.89 -3.88
C ASP A 137 14.60 -3.46 -5.14
N LEU A 138 13.71 -2.68 -5.75
CA LEU A 138 13.02 -3.04 -6.99
C LEU A 138 13.97 -2.87 -8.19
N LEU A 139 14.29 -3.98 -8.84
CA LEU A 139 15.13 -4.03 -10.04
C LEU A 139 14.33 -4.60 -11.22
N GLU A 140 14.51 -4.04 -12.40
CA GLU A 140 13.94 -4.61 -13.63
C GLU A 140 14.75 -5.84 -14.05
N GLY A 141 14.07 -6.96 -14.31
CA GLY A 141 14.74 -8.21 -14.64
C GLY A 141 13.78 -9.34 -14.99
N VAL A 142 14.24 -10.58 -14.80
CA VAL A 142 13.38 -11.76 -14.84
C VAL A 142 12.71 -11.86 -13.47
N GLY A 143 11.38 -11.90 -13.42
CA GLY A 143 10.65 -11.96 -12.16
C GLY A 143 11.07 -13.18 -11.32
N ASP A 144 11.45 -12.92 -10.07
CA ASP A 144 11.85 -13.97 -9.13
C ASP A 144 10.66 -14.57 -8.38
N ALA A 145 10.82 -15.81 -7.91
CA ALA A 145 9.93 -16.36 -6.91
C ALA A 145 10.10 -15.61 -5.58
N TYR A 146 8.99 -15.17 -4.98
CA TYR A 146 9.02 -14.46 -3.70
C TYR A 146 8.63 -15.37 -2.53
N VAL A 147 9.19 -15.08 -1.36
CA VAL A 147 8.80 -15.72 -0.10
C VAL A 147 8.13 -14.66 0.77
N ALA A 148 6.84 -14.85 1.03
CA ALA A 148 6.12 -13.98 1.96
C ALA A 148 6.58 -14.25 3.40
N SER A 149 6.86 -13.18 4.14
CA SER A 149 7.20 -13.23 5.56
C SER A 149 6.22 -12.37 6.35
N PRO A 150 5.74 -12.84 7.53
CA PRO A 150 4.83 -12.05 8.37
C PRO A 150 5.51 -10.82 8.99
N THR A 151 6.85 -10.84 9.07
CA THR A 151 7.67 -9.73 9.56
C THR A 151 8.78 -9.39 8.57
N LEU A 152 9.45 -8.26 8.77
CA LEU A 152 10.67 -7.92 8.03
C LEU A 152 11.70 -9.04 8.06
N LEU A 153 12.26 -9.33 6.90
CA LEU A 153 13.35 -10.30 6.73
C LEU A 153 14.72 -9.67 7.01
N ASN A 154 14.85 -8.38 6.73
CA ASN A 154 16.08 -7.59 6.85
C ASN A 154 15.73 -6.12 7.13
N GLY A 155 16.72 -5.36 7.61
CA GLY A 155 16.61 -3.92 7.79
C GLY A 155 16.93 -3.16 6.49
N ILE A 156 16.69 -1.85 6.48
CA ILE A 156 16.93 -0.99 5.30
C ILE A 156 18.41 -0.88 4.90
N PHE A 157 19.33 -1.21 5.81
CA PHE A 157 20.78 -1.23 5.52
C PHE A 157 21.30 -2.60 5.06
N ASP A 158 20.43 -3.60 4.98
CA ASP A 158 20.70 -4.96 4.50
C ASP A 158 19.60 -5.38 3.52
N ALA A 159 19.17 -4.43 2.68
CA ALA A 159 18.12 -4.63 1.70
C ALA A 159 18.53 -5.72 0.68
N LYS A 160 17.59 -6.59 0.33
CA LYS A 160 17.78 -7.57 -0.74
C LYS A 160 17.24 -7.03 -2.06
N GLU A 161 17.44 -7.79 -3.13
CA GLU A 161 16.89 -7.44 -4.43
C GLU A 161 15.52 -8.08 -4.62
N THR A 162 14.60 -7.33 -5.22
CA THR A 162 13.30 -7.81 -5.70
C THR A 162 13.23 -7.53 -7.20
N HIS A 163 13.35 -8.59 -8.01
CA HIS A 163 13.29 -8.47 -9.47
C HIS A 163 11.84 -8.45 -9.95
N ILE A 164 11.46 -7.38 -10.65
CA ILE A 164 10.16 -7.25 -11.32
C ILE A 164 10.32 -7.51 -12.81
N GLU A 165 9.36 -8.25 -13.37
CA GLU A 165 9.33 -8.51 -14.81
C GLU A 165 9.04 -7.21 -15.56
N ALA A 166 9.91 -6.85 -16.51
CA ALA A 166 9.69 -5.70 -17.37
C ALA A 166 8.47 -5.95 -18.27
N VAL A 167 7.40 -5.17 -18.05
CA VAL A 167 6.22 -5.20 -18.92
C VAL A 167 6.50 -4.28 -20.10
N GLY A 168 6.97 -4.87 -21.20
CA GLY A 168 7.18 -4.20 -22.49
C GLY A 168 5.90 -3.94 -23.28
#